data_AF-A0A7K0TP29-F1
#
_entry.id   AF-A0A7K0TP29-F1
#
_cell.length_a   1.000
_cell.length_b   1.000
_cell.length_c   1.000
_cell.angle_alpha   90.00
_cell.angle_beta   90.00
_cell.angle_gamma   90.00
#
_symmetry.space_group_name_H-M   'P 1'
#
loop_
_entity.id
_entity.type
_entity.pdbx_description
1 polymer ?
#
loop_
_entity_poly.entity_id
_entity_poly.type
_entity_poly.pdbx_seq_one_letter_code
_entity_poly.pdbx_strand_id
1 'polypeptide(L)'
;ADAEFIRAGTLPSIDRSRTSGRLFARIPARPYAAFAVSEALTDGQVIDVAGGLRVAHTPGHTPGHISLLHESTGVLITGDSIFNMASRMTWALSAFCTSYEQSKNTAGRLGDLEFNVAAFTHGPEIRNKARERIRSFLTKRGALG
;
A
#
# COMPACT_ATOMS: atom_id res chain seq x y z
N ALA A 1 5.85 -11.23 -5.26
CA ALA A 1 4.69 -11.15 -6.16
C ALA A 1 4.96 -10.18 -7.33
N ASP A 2 5.14 -8.88 -7.10
CA ASP A 2 5.33 -7.90 -8.20
C ASP A 2 6.58 -8.14 -9.06
N ALA A 3 7.62 -8.74 -8.50
CA ALA A 3 8.86 -9.05 -9.20
C ALA A 3 8.66 -9.91 -10.47
N GLU A 4 7.63 -10.75 -10.53
CA GLU A 4 7.33 -11.56 -11.72
C GLU A 4 6.82 -10.70 -12.87
N PHE A 5 5.91 -9.77 -12.59
CA PHE A 5 5.40 -8.81 -13.58
C PHE A 5 6.53 -7.90 -14.10
N ILE A 6 7.41 -7.45 -13.21
CA ILE A 6 8.59 -6.62 -13.54
C ILE A 6 9.53 -7.33 -14.51
N ARG A 7 9.89 -8.58 -14.22
CA ARG A 7 10.75 -9.39 -15.10
C ARG A 7 10.10 -9.71 -16.43
N ALA A 8 8.76 -9.72 -16.49
CA ALA A 8 8.01 -9.95 -17.71
C ALA A 8 7.71 -8.66 -18.50
N GLY A 9 7.89 -7.46 -17.92
CA GLY A 9 7.47 -6.20 -18.54
C GLY A 9 5.95 -6.06 -18.67
N THR A 10 5.20 -6.74 -17.82
CA THR A 10 3.73 -6.78 -17.85
C THR A 10 3.12 -6.13 -16.61
N LEU A 11 1.82 -5.86 -16.68
CA LEU A 11 1.04 -5.32 -15.57
C LEU A 11 0.14 -6.42 -14.99
N PRO A 12 -0.05 -6.47 -13.66
CA PRO A 12 -1.03 -7.37 -13.08
C PRO A 12 -2.44 -6.96 -13.48
N SER A 13 -3.37 -7.93 -13.47
CA SER A 13 -4.77 -7.64 -13.74
C SER A 13 -5.38 -6.78 -12.65
N ILE A 14 -6.05 -5.70 -13.04
CA ILE A 14 -6.84 -4.88 -12.12
C ILE A 14 -8.12 -5.61 -11.67
N ASP A 15 -8.63 -5.22 -10.51
CA ASP A 15 -9.87 -5.72 -9.94
C ASP A 15 -11.08 -5.35 -10.82
N ARG A 16 -11.83 -6.36 -11.28
CA ARG A 16 -13.03 -6.19 -12.12
C ARG A 16 -14.34 -6.41 -11.35
N SER A 17 -14.29 -6.60 -10.03
CA SER A 17 -15.46 -6.78 -9.17
C SER A 17 -16.35 -5.52 -9.10
N ARG A 18 -15.78 -4.34 -9.40
CA ARG A 18 -16.46 -3.04 -9.36
C ARG A 18 -16.59 -2.41 -10.75
N THR A 19 -17.62 -1.58 -10.92
CA THR A 19 -17.92 -0.86 -12.17
C THR A 19 -16.72 -0.03 -12.67
N SER A 20 -16.04 0.68 -11.76
CA SER A 20 -14.84 1.47 -12.01
C SER A 20 -13.71 0.64 -12.59
N GLY A 21 -13.41 -0.51 -11.98
CA GLY A 21 -12.39 -1.44 -12.46
C GLY A 21 -12.73 -2.07 -13.81
N ARG A 22 -13.99 -2.46 -14.05
CA ARG A 22 -14.43 -2.94 -15.38
C ARG A 22 -14.23 -1.90 -16.48
N LEU A 23 -14.47 -0.62 -16.17
CA LEU A 23 -14.25 0.46 -17.13
C LEU A 23 -12.75 0.69 -17.38
N PHE A 24 -11.94 0.74 -16.32
CA PHE A 24 -10.50 0.93 -16.43
C PHE A 24 -9.83 -0.24 -17.18
N ALA A 25 -10.34 -1.47 -17.04
CA ALA A 25 -9.82 -2.67 -17.71
C ALA A 25 -9.95 -2.63 -19.25
N ARG A 26 -10.76 -1.71 -19.78
CA ARG A 26 -10.91 -1.49 -21.22
C ARG A 26 -9.81 -0.59 -21.79
N ILE A 27 -9.08 0.13 -20.94
CA ILE A 27 -7.92 0.89 -21.35
C ILE A 27 -6.79 -0.11 -21.63
N PRO A 28 -6.23 -0.13 -22.85
CA PRO A 28 -5.14 -1.06 -23.17
C PRO A 28 -3.96 -0.85 -22.23
N ALA A 29 -3.54 -1.91 -21.55
CA ALA A 29 -2.32 -1.93 -20.78
C ALA A 29 -1.15 -1.63 -21.70
N ARG A 30 -0.28 -0.70 -21.29
CA ARG A 30 0.98 -0.46 -21.98
C ARG A 30 2.06 -1.29 -21.29
N PRO A 31 2.66 -2.28 -21.96
CA PRO A 31 3.80 -2.98 -21.40
C PRO A 31 4.95 -1.97 -21.22
N TYR A 32 5.83 -2.29 -20.28
CA TYR A 32 7.07 -1.55 -20.06
C TYR A 32 8.26 -2.46 -20.34
N ALA A 33 9.43 -1.87 -20.59
CA ALA A 33 10.64 -2.65 -20.76
C ALA A 33 10.89 -3.48 -19.49
N ALA A 34 10.98 -4.79 -19.63
CA ALA A 34 11.32 -5.68 -18.52
C ALA A 34 12.70 -5.29 -17.95
N PHE A 35 12.84 -5.38 -16.64
CA PHE A 35 14.13 -5.16 -15.98
C PHE A 35 14.38 -6.17 -14.86
N ALA A 36 15.66 -6.38 -14.55
CA ALA A 36 16.06 -7.28 -13.49
C ALA A 36 15.70 -6.69 -12.12
N VAL A 37 15.00 -7.48 -11.31
CA VAL A 37 14.77 -7.17 -9.90
C VAL A 37 16.00 -7.62 -9.12
N SER A 38 16.73 -6.65 -8.56
CA SER A 38 17.93 -6.92 -7.76
C SER A 38 17.61 -7.71 -6.48
N GLU A 39 16.49 -7.38 -5.84
CA GLU A 39 16.07 -7.99 -4.60
C GLU A 39 14.54 -8.04 -4.51
N ALA A 40 14.00 -9.19 -4.13
CA ALA A 40 12.58 -9.35 -3.84
C ALA A 40 12.38 -9.25 -2.33
N LEU A 41 11.61 -8.24 -1.90
CA LEU A 41 11.37 -7.99 -0.49
C LEU A 41 10.30 -8.93 0.09
N THR A 42 10.49 -9.34 1.34
CA THR A 42 9.53 -10.16 2.10
C THR A 42 8.97 -9.42 3.31
N ASP A 43 7.81 -9.84 3.79
CA ASP A 43 7.22 -9.30 5.02
C ASP A 43 8.18 -9.42 6.21
N GLY A 44 8.27 -8.37 7.02
CA GLY A 44 9.15 -8.30 8.19
C GLY A 44 10.64 -8.08 7.89
N GLN A 45 11.07 -8.16 6.62
CA GLN A 45 12.44 -7.89 6.23
C GLN A 45 12.84 -6.45 6.60
N VAL A 46 14.09 -6.26 7.06
CA VAL A 46 14.67 -4.92 7.23
C VAL A 46 15.60 -4.62 6.06
N ILE A 47 15.33 -3.53 5.35
CA ILE A 47 16.17 -3.03 4.27
C ILE A 47 17.22 -2.10 4.86
N ASP A 48 18.50 -2.31 4.53
CA ASP A 48 19.62 -1.48 5.00
C ASP A 48 19.70 -0.15 4.23
N VAL A 49 18.67 0.68 4.41
CA VAL A 49 18.55 2.03 3.86
C VAL A 49 18.06 2.94 4.97
N ALA A 50 18.62 4.16 5.04
CA ALA A 50 18.27 5.18 6.02
C ALA A 50 18.41 4.75 7.50
N GLY A 51 19.17 3.69 7.80
CA GLY A 51 19.31 3.13 9.15
C GLY A 51 18.34 1.99 9.48
N GLY A 52 17.61 1.47 8.48
CA GLY A 52 16.79 0.27 8.60
C GLY A 52 15.30 0.54 8.36
N LEU A 53 14.76 0.04 7.25
CA LEU A 53 13.33 0.10 6.94
C LEU A 53 12.70 -1.28 7.04
N ARG A 54 11.82 -1.49 8.03
CA ARG A 54 11.06 -2.72 8.16
C ARG A 54 9.91 -2.75 7.15
N VAL A 55 9.85 -3.82 6.37
CA VAL A 55 8.80 -4.10 5.39
C VAL A 55 7.56 -4.63 6.10
N ALA A 56 6.42 -4.04 5.79
CA ALA A 56 5.10 -4.57 6.13
C ALA A 56 4.34 -4.88 4.83
N HIS A 57 4.12 -6.16 4.55
CA HIS A 57 3.44 -6.59 3.33
C HIS A 57 1.94 -6.29 3.43
N THR A 58 1.46 -5.46 2.51
CA THR A 58 0.08 -4.93 2.47
C THR A 58 -0.55 -5.10 1.09
N PRO A 59 -0.67 -6.34 0.58
CA PRO A 59 -1.08 -6.60 -0.81
C PRO A 59 -2.54 -6.19 -1.07
N GLY A 60 -2.83 -5.85 -2.32
CA GLY A 60 -4.17 -5.55 -2.82
C GLY A 60 -4.20 -4.37 -3.78
N HIS A 61 -3.44 -3.30 -3.50
CA HIS A 61 -3.19 -2.25 -4.50
C HIS A 61 -2.42 -2.83 -5.68
N THR A 62 -1.30 -3.49 -5.38
CA THR A 62 -0.64 -4.47 -6.24
C THR A 62 -0.49 -5.80 -5.48
N PRO A 63 -0.21 -6.92 -6.17
CA PRO A 63 0.02 -8.21 -5.53
C PRO A 63 1.18 -8.22 -4.53
N GLY A 64 2.19 -7.39 -4.75
CA GLY A 64 3.38 -7.25 -3.91
C GLY A 64 3.46 -5.92 -3.15
N HIS A 65 2.34 -5.19 -3.00
CA HIS A 65 2.33 -3.90 -2.33
C HIS A 65 2.86 -4.01 -0.89
N ILE A 66 3.71 -3.06 -0.50
CA ILE A 66 4.30 -2.96 0.83
C ILE A 66 4.09 -1.57 1.42
N SER A 67 4.09 -1.52 2.74
CA SER A 67 4.32 -0.32 3.55
C SER A 67 5.67 -0.45 4.25
N LEU A 68 6.30 0.68 4.61
CA LEU A 68 7.64 0.69 5.21
C LEU A 68 7.59 1.41 6.55
N LEU A 69 8.20 0.81 7.57
CA LEU A 69 8.35 1.43 8.88
C LEU A 69 9.83 1.74 9.13
N HIS A 70 10.12 3.02 9.29
CA HIS A 70 11.40 3.46 9.83
C HIS A 70 11.31 3.49 11.36
N GLU A 71 11.81 2.43 12.00
CA GLU A 71 11.60 2.21 13.44
C GLU A 71 12.29 3.27 14.30
N SER A 72 13.49 3.71 13.92
CA SER A 72 14.29 4.67 14.69
C SER A 72 13.60 6.05 14.82
N THR A 73 12.85 6.48 13.81
CA THR A 73 12.10 7.75 13.84
C THR A 73 10.59 7.56 14.06
N GLY A 74 10.10 6.32 14.09
CA GLY A 74 8.67 6.01 14.16
C GLY A 74 7.87 6.55 12.98
N VAL A 75 8.43 6.55 11.76
CA VAL A 75 7.73 7.00 10.54
C VAL A 75 7.23 5.79 9.77
N LEU A 76 5.91 5.69 9.63
CA LEU A 76 5.25 4.75 8.75
C LEU A 76 5.01 5.39 7.37
N ILE A 77 5.54 4.80 6.32
CA ILE A 77 5.21 5.13 4.93
C ILE A 77 4.15 4.13 4.47
N THR A 78 2.93 4.61 4.23
CA THR A 78 1.78 3.72 3.97
C THR A 78 1.80 3.08 2.59
N GLY A 79 2.58 3.63 1.65
CA GLY A 79 2.38 3.39 0.23
C GLY A 79 0.96 3.78 -0.17
N ASP A 80 0.41 3.02 -1.12
CA ASP A 80 -0.95 3.20 -1.63
C ASP A 80 -1.99 2.32 -0.92
N SER A 81 -1.72 1.91 0.33
CA SER A 81 -2.69 1.17 1.15
C SER A 81 -3.85 2.08 1.62
N ILE A 82 -3.52 3.29 2.08
CA ILE A 82 -4.47 4.33 2.52
C ILE A 82 -3.94 5.70 2.08
N PHE A 83 -4.84 6.65 1.84
CA PHE A 83 -4.51 8.02 1.46
C PHE A 83 -4.98 9.03 2.51
N ASN A 84 -4.40 10.24 2.51
CA ASN A 84 -4.85 11.36 3.33
C ASN A 84 -5.21 12.58 2.45
N MET A 85 -6.20 12.44 1.57
CA MET A 85 -6.59 13.49 0.61
C MET A 85 -7.93 14.14 0.96
N ALA A 86 -8.18 15.34 0.43
CA ALA A 86 -9.43 16.09 0.66
C ALA A 86 -9.76 16.23 2.16
N SER A 87 -8.73 16.54 2.96
CA SER A 87 -8.81 16.76 4.41
C SER A 87 -9.28 15.56 5.24
N ARG A 88 -9.20 14.33 4.70
CA ARG A 88 -9.57 13.10 5.43
C ARG A 88 -8.80 11.88 4.92
N MET A 89 -8.78 10.82 5.74
CA MET A 89 -8.28 9.52 5.26
C MET A 89 -9.28 8.82 4.35
N THR A 90 -8.77 8.21 3.28
CA THR A 90 -9.54 7.46 2.29
C THR A 90 -8.84 6.15 1.95
N TRP A 91 -9.61 5.21 1.40
CA TRP A 91 -9.03 4.06 0.70
C TRP A 91 -8.35 4.49 -0.59
N ALA A 92 -7.48 3.62 -1.11
CA ALA A 92 -7.00 3.70 -2.47
C ALA A 92 -8.17 3.70 -3.48
N LEU A 93 -7.93 4.20 -4.69
CA LEU A 93 -8.96 4.15 -5.72
C LEU A 93 -9.07 2.71 -6.25
N SER A 94 -10.26 2.12 -6.10
CA SER A 94 -10.54 0.73 -6.50
C SER A 94 -10.14 0.37 -7.94
N ALA A 95 -10.19 1.33 -8.88
CA ALA A 95 -9.82 1.10 -10.28
C ALA A 95 -8.33 0.79 -10.48
N PHE A 96 -7.47 1.15 -9.52
CA PHE A 96 -6.03 0.92 -9.56
C PHE A 96 -5.59 -0.26 -8.69
N CYS A 97 -6.51 -0.93 -8.01
CA CYS A 97 -6.19 -2.09 -7.17
C CYS A 97 -6.27 -3.37 -8.00
N THR A 98 -5.40 -4.33 -7.73
CA THR A 98 -5.54 -5.71 -8.24
C THR A 98 -6.56 -6.51 -7.44
N SER A 99 -6.76 -6.15 -6.17
CA SER A 99 -7.87 -6.59 -5.34
C SER A 99 -8.22 -5.51 -4.31
N TYR A 100 -9.34 -4.81 -4.52
CA TYR A 100 -9.74 -3.72 -3.63
C TYR A 100 -10.14 -4.22 -2.24
N GLU A 101 -10.77 -5.39 -2.16
CA GLU A 101 -11.12 -6.01 -0.87
C GLU A 101 -9.87 -6.43 -0.11
N GLN A 102 -8.90 -7.06 -0.77
CA GLN A 102 -7.63 -7.42 -0.14
C GLN A 102 -6.89 -6.17 0.35
N SER A 103 -6.86 -5.09 -0.44
CA SER A 103 -6.20 -3.83 -0.06
C SER A 103 -6.78 -3.25 1.23
N LYS A 104 -8.09 -3.34 1.44
CA LYS A 104 -8.73 -2.88 2.69
C LYS A 104 -8.40 -3.80 3.86
N ASN A 105 -8.42 -5.11 3.65
CA ASN A 105 -8.16 -6.09 4.70
C ASN A 105 -6.71 -6.00 5.19
N THR A 106 -5.75 -5.88 4.27
CA THR A 106 -4.33 -5.82 4.60
C THR A 106 -3.92 -4.47 5.18
N ALA A 107 -4.65 -3.39 4.88
CA ALA A 107 -4.47 -2.10 5.56
C ALA A 107 -4.70 -2.17 7.07
N GLY A 108 -5.45 -3.17 7.56
CA GLY A 108 -5.61 -3.46 8.99
C GLY A 108 -4.27 -3.59 9.72
N ARG A 109 -3.27 -4.20 9.07
CA ARG A 109 -1.91 -4.39 9.61
C ARG A 109 -1.22 -3.09 9.98
N LEU A 110 -1.56 -1.98 9.32
CA LEU A 110 -1.02 -0.66 9.68
C LEU A 110 -1.39 -0.28 11.10
N GLY A 111 -2.55 -0.71 11.61
CA GLY A 111 -2.98 -0.44 12.98
C GLY A 111 -2.16 -1.16 14.05
N ASP A 112 -1.48 -2.25 13.68
CA ASP A 112 -0.69 -3.09 14.59
C ASP A 112 0.76 -2.64 14.72
N LEU A 113 1.22 -1.79 13.80
CA LEU A 113 2.56 -1.20 13.83
C LEU A 113 2.65 -0.10 14.88
N GLU A 114 3.84 0.04 15.47
CA GLU A 114 4.19 1.12 16.40
C GLU A 114 4.87 2.26 15.62
N PHE A 115 4.22 3.42 15.54
CA PHE A 115 4.72 4.61 14.85
C PHE A 115 4.06 5.88 15.39
N ASN A 116 4.72 7.02 15.19
CA ASN A 116 4.27 8.34 15.66
C ASN A 116 3.93 9.28 14.49
N VAL A 117 4.48 9.02 13.31
CA VAL A 117 4.24 9.78 12.08
C VAL A 117 3.77 8.83 10.98
N ALA A 118 2.76 9.23 10.22
CA ALA A 118 2.31 8.54 9.02
C ALA A 118 2.54 9.42 7.78
N ALA A 119 3.40 8.98 6.88
CA ALA A 119 3.65 9.58 5.59
C ALA A 119 2.84 8.83 4.51
N PHE A 120 2.16 9.58 3.65
CA PHE A 120 1.29 9.05 2.62
C PHE A 120 1.88 9.37 1.25
N THR A 121 1.75 8.46 0.28
CA THR A 121 2.03 8.77 -1.13
C THR A 121 1.09 9.87 -1.64
N HIS A 122 -0.13 9.91 -1.11
CA HIS A 122 -1.17 10.86 -1.48
C HIS A 122 -1.70 11.64 -0.29
N GLY A 123 -1.37 12.94 -0.26
CA GLY A 123 -1.78 13.88 0.78
C GLY A 123 -0.70 14.16 1.84
N PRO A 124 -0.93 15.11 2.76
CA PRO A 124 0.05 15.48 3.77
C PRO A 124 0.25 14.38 4.82
N GLU A 125 1.41 14.38 5.46
CA GLU A 125 1.68 13.49 6.59
C GLU A 125 0.82 13.83 7.82
N ILE A 126 0.71 12.86 8.72
CA ILE A 126 0.12 13.05 10.04
C ILE A 126 1.23 12.86 11.08
N ARG A 127 1.47 13.89 11.91
CA ARG A 127 2.47 13.85 12.99
C ARG A 127 1.87 13.74 14.39
N ASN A 128 0.62 14.14 14.56
CA ASN A 128 -0.06 14.13 15.85
C ASN A 128 -1.01 12.94 15.92
N LYS A 129 -0.77 12.04 16.90
CA LYS A 129 -1.58 10.84 17.15
C LYS A 129 -1.83 10.02 15.88
N ALA A 130 -0.78 9.84 15.07
CA ALA A 130 -0.90 9.26 13.74
C ALA A 130 -1.49 7.84 13.80
N ARG A 131 -0.98 7.03 14.72
CA ARG A 131 -1.43 5.65 14.92
C ARG A 131 -2.88 5.58 15.35
N GLU A 132 -3.28 6.38 16.33
CA GLU A 132 -4.66 6.40 16.84
C GLU A 132 -5.64 6.87 15.76
N ARG A 133 -5.23 7.86 14.95
CA ARG A 133 -6.04 8.32 13.83
C ARG A 133 -6.21 7.23 12.77
N ILE A 134 -5.13 6.56 12.35
CA ILE A 134 -5.19 5.44 11.41
C ILE A 134 -6.05 4.32 11.97
N ARG A 135 -5.83 3.89 13.22
CA ARG A 135 -6.66 2.87 13.88
C ARG A 135 -8.14 3.26 13.89
N SER A 136 -8.46 4.51 14.23
CA SER A 136 -9.85 5.02 14.18
C SER A 136 -10.46 4.92 12.78
N PHE A 137 -9.70 5.25 11.73
CA PHE A 137 -10.15 5.09 10.35
C PHE A 137 -10.39 3.62 10.00
N LEU A 138 -9.46 2.73 10.33
CA LEU A 138 -9.56 1.30 10.03
C LEU A 138 -10.74 0.64 10.76
N THR A 139 -10.91 0.92 12.05
CA THR A 139 -12.06 0.41 12.84
C THR A 139 -13.39 0.89 12.28
N LYS A 140 -13.54 2.19 11.97
CA LYS A 140 -14.77 2.75 11.38
C LYS A 140 -15.12 2.13 10.02
N ARG A 141 -14.17 1.48 9.37
CA ARG A 141 -14.33 0.85 8.05
C ARG A 141 -14.30 -0.68 8.11
N GLY A 142 -14.27 -1.28 9.30
CA GLY A 142 -14.27 -2.72 9.50
C GLY A 142 -12.98 -3.43 9.08
N ALA A 143 -11.87 -2.70 8.98
CA ALA A 143 -10.55 -3.24 8.60
C ALA A 143 -9.65 -3.54 9.81
N LEU A 144 -10.08 -3.17 11.01
CA LEU A 144 -9.43 -3.52 12.27
C LEU A 144 -10.49 -4.16 13.17
N GLY A 145 -10.25 -5.42 13.56
CA GLY A 145 -11.08 -6.20 14.48
C GLY A 145 -10.68 -5.98 15.93
#